data_AF-A0A5J4DXH4-F1
#
_entry.id   AF-A0A5J4DXH4-F1
#
_cell.length_a   1.000
_cell.length_b   1.000
_cell.length_c   1.000
_cell.angle_alpha   90.00
_cell.angle_beta   90.00
_cell.angle_gamma   90.00
#
_symmetry.space_group_name_H-M   'P 1'
#
loop_
_entity.id
_entity.type
_entity.pdbx_description
1 polymer ?
#
loop_
_entity_poly.entity_id
_entity_poly.type
_entity_poly.pdbx_seq_one_letter_code
_entity_poly.pdbx_strand_id
1 'polypeptide(L)' 'MEEAGKNGLDWDEDNLSEFLKNPRDFIPSRFGIRHTPMKRLVGSKKDRDDVIAYLKTL' A
#
# COMPACT_ATOMS: atom_id res chain seq x y z
N MET A 1 -4.46 11.07 3.83
CA MET A 1 -3.11 10.48 4.04
C MET A 1 -2.63 10.66 5.48
N GLU A 2 -3.10 11.70 6.20
CA GLU A 2 -2.73 11.98 7.61
C GLU A 2 -3.14 10.92 8.65
N GLU A 3 -4.13 10.07 8.40
CA GLU A 3 -4.59 9.10 9.41
C GLU A 3 -3.79 7.78 9.44
N ALA A 4 -3.17 7.35 8.33
CA ALA A 4 -2.42 6.09 8.30
C ALA A 4 -1.07 6.20 9.05
N GLY A 5 -0.39 7.35 8.95
CA GLY A 5 0.85 7.60 9.69
C GLY A 5 0.64 7.71 11.20
N LYS A 6 -0.55 8.11 11.67
CA LYS A 6 -0.87 8.21 13.11
C LYS A 6 -1.03 6.87 13.81
N ASN A 7 -1.24 5.79 13.06
CA ASN A 7 -1.37 4.43 13.60
C ASN A 7 -0.08 3.59 13.45
N GLY A 8 1.07 4.22 13.17
CA GLY A 8 2.37 3.55 13.06
C GLY A 8 2.58 2.78 11.76
N LEU A 9 1.89 3.16 10.67
CA LEU A 9 2.22 2.65 9.35
C LEU A 9 3.44 3.39 8.79
N ASP A 10 4.58 2.70 8.77
CA ASP A 10 5.73 3.11 7.98
C ASP A 10 5.61 2.56 6.56
N TRP A 11 5.76 3.42 5.57
CA TRP A 11 5.73 3.04 4.15
C TRP A 11 7.08 2.49 3.69
N ASP A 12 7.47 1.35 4.25
CA ASP A 12 8.55 0.52 3.75
C ASP A 12 8.14 -0.25 2.47
N GLU A 13 9.11 -0.89 1.82
CA GLU A 13 8.89 -1.62 0.57
C GLU A 13 7.90 -2.77 0.70
N ASP A 14 7.89 -3.46 1.84
CA ASP A 14 7.04 -4.61 2.08
C ASP A 14 5.58 -4.17 2.26
N ASN A 15 5.35 -3.10 3.03
CA ASN A 15 4.05 -2.49 3.23
C ASN A 15 3.52 -1.89 1.93
N LEU A 16 4.37 -1.22 1.13
CA LEU A 16 4.02 -0.74 -0.19
C LEU A 16 3.66 -1.89 -1.14
N SER A 17 4.42 -2.99 -1.15
CA SER A 17 4.15 -4.13 -2.02
C SER A 17 2.83 -4.82 -1.69
N GLU A 18 2.57 -5.09 -0.40
CA GLU A 18 1.30 -5.69 0.03
C GLU A 18 0.11 -4.73 -0.19
N PHE A 19 0.31 -3.43 0.01
CA PHE A 19 -0.69 -2.42 -0.33
C PHE A 19 -1.00 -2.41 -1.84
N LEU A 20 0.00 -2.39 -2.71
CA LEU A 20 -0.20 -2.39 -4.17
C LEU A 20 -0.83 -3.69 -4.69
N LYS A 21 -0.58 -4.81 -4.01
CA LYS A 21 -1.14 -6.13 -4.31
C LYS A 21 -2.63 -6.21 -3.99
N ASN A 22 -3.05 -5.76 -2.81
CA ASN A 22 -4.47 -5.60 -2.49
C ASN A 22 -4.71 -4.52 -1.40
N PRO A 23 -5.03 -3.29 -1.80
CA PRO A 23 -5.28 -2.20 -0.86
C PRO A 23 -6.43 -2.50 0.12
N ARG A 24 -7.44 -3.27 -0.35
CA ARG A 24 -8.65 -3.59 0.42
C ARG A 24 -8.42 -4.59 1.53
N ASP A 25 -7.38 -5.41 1.44
CA ASP A 25 -7.05 -6.35 2.50
C ASP A 25 -6.04 -5.71 3.46
N PHE A 26 -5.11 -4.92 2.92
CA PHE A 26 -4.02 -4.29 3.68
C PHE A 26 -4.51 -3.22 4.67
N ILE A 27 -5.40 -2.32 4.22
CA ILE A 27 -5.81 -1.16 5.02
C ILE A 27 -6.82 -1.50 6.15
N PRO A 28 -7.91 -2.26 5.89
CA PRO A 28 -8.91 -2.55 6.93
C PRO A 28 -8.38 -3.43 8.05
N SER A 29 -7.49 -4.38 7.72
CA SER A 29 -6.92 -5.32 8.70
C SER A 29 -5.99 -4.66 9.71
N ARG A 30 -5.33 -3.55 9.34
CA ARG A 30 -4.32 -2.89 10.18
C ARG A 30 -4.77 -1.58 10.81
N PHE A 31 -5.78 -0.90 10.26
CA PHE A 31 -6.09 0.49 10.66
C PHE A 31 -7.56 0.76 10.99
N GLY A 32 -8.42 -0.26 11.01
CA GLY A 32 -9.85 -0.09 11.32
C GLY A 32 -10.63 0.74 10.28
N ILE A 33 -10.03 1.02 9.13
CA ILE A 33 -10.68 1.73 8.02
C ILE A 33 -11.62 0.74 7.33
N ARG A 34 -12.93 1.00 7.40
CA ARG A 34 -13.96 0.08 6.86
C ARG A 34 -13.85 -0.19 5.36
N HIS A 35 -13.43 0.79 4.56
CA HIS A 35 -13.31 0.67 3.12
C HIS A 35 -12.24 1.60 2.55
N THR A 36 -11.47 1.12 1.58
CA THR A 36 -10.65 1.97 0.70
C THR A 36 -11.30 2.07 -0.69
N PRO A 37 -11.38 3.26 -1.28
CA PRO A 37 -11.87 3.43 -2.66
C PRO A 37 -10.87 2.88 -3.69
N MET A 38 -9.65 2.57 -3.28
CA MET A 38 -8.59 2.13 -4.17
C MET A 38 -8.87 0.70 -4.67
N LYS A 39 -8.85 0.52 -5.99
CA LYS A 39 -8.94 -0.80 -6.63
C LYS A 39 -7.58 -1.49 -6.58
N ARG A 40 -7.56 -2.81 -6.79
CA ARG A 40 -6.33 -3.57 -6.99
C ARG A 40 -5.53 -2.91 -8.11
N LEU A 41 -4.32 -2.45 -7.80
CA LEU A 41 -3.48 -1.72 -8.75
C LEU A 41 -2.66 -2.69 -9.59
N VAL A 42 -1.94 -3.61 -8.94
CA VAL A 42 -0.90 -4.38 -9.62
C VAL A 42 -0.90 -5.86 -9.22
N GLY A 43 -1.13 -6.73 -10.22
CA GLY A 43 -1.21 -8.17 -10.02
C GLY A 43 0.16 -8.86 -9.94
N SER A 44 1.09 -8.51 -10.83
CA SER A 44 2.41 -9.15 -10.91
C SER A 44 3.38 -8.58 -9.88
N LYS A 45 4.35 -9.37 -9.44
CA LYS A 45 5.38 -8.90 -8.50
C LYS A 45 6.30 -7.87 -9.16
N LYS A 46 6.72 -8.13 -10.40
CA LYS A 46 7.61 -7.25 -11.16
C LYS A 46 7.05 -5.83 -11.30
N ASP A 47 5.78 -5.71 -11.67
CA ASP A 47 5.15 -4.39 -11.83
C ASP A 47 5.06 -3.64 -10.47
N ARG A 48 4.92 -4.36 -9.35
CA ARG A 48 4.95 -3.74 -8.01
C ARG A 48 6.34 -3.22 -7.69
N ASP A 49 7.37 -4.03 -7.97
CA ASP A 49 8.77 -3.67 -7.75
C ASP A 49 9.16 -2.45 -8.61
N ASP A 50 8.72 -2.40 -9.88
CA ASP A 50 8.97 -1.28 -10.79
C ASP A 50 8.28 0.02 -10.31
N VAL A 51 7.05 -0.08 -9.78
CA VAL A 51 6.34 1.07 -9.17
C VAL A 51 7.06 1.55 -7.90
N ILE A 52 7.48 0.63 -7.02
CA ILE A 52 8.21 0.98 -5.79
C ILE A 52 9.54 1.66 -6.15
N ALA A 53 10.26 1.14 -7.15
CA ALA A 53 11.50 1.73 -7.64
C ALA A 53 11.27 3.16 -8.16
N TYR A 54 10.20 3.38 -8.94
CA TYR A 54 9.85 4.73 -9.39
C TYR A 54 9.55 5.67 -8.22
N LEU A 55 8.77 5.24 -7.23
CA LEU A 55 8.42 6.05 -6.07
C LEU A 55 9.63 6.45 -5.22
N LYS A 56 10.70 5.63 -5.19
CA LYS A 56 11.97 5.96 -4.52
C LYS A 56 12.81 7.02 -5.23
N THR A 57 12.50 7.34 -6.48
CA THR A 57 13.20 8.38 -7.25
C THR A 57 12.61 9.78 -7.09
N LEU A 58 11.47 9.88 -6.39
CA LEU A 58 10.77 11.13 -6.08
C LEU A 58 11.28 11.72 -4.75
#